data_AF-A0A5F2H7E2-F1
#
_entry.id   AF-A0A5F2H7E2-F1
#
_cell.length_a   1.000
_cell.length_b   1.000
_cell.length_c   1.000
_cell.angle_alpha   90.00
_cell.angle_beta   90.00
_cell.angle_gamma   90.00
#
_symmetry.space_group_name_H-M   'P 1'
#
loop_
_entity.id
_entity.type
_entity.pdbx_description
1 polymer ?
#
loop_
_entity_poly.entity_id
_entity_poly.type
_entity_poly.pdbx_seq_one_letter_code
_entity_poly.pdbx_strand_id
1 'polypeptide(L)'
;MTININNKEADRLTRAFAKAEGVGITEAIVIAMREALERRRNRETPLETAARLRAEFGIELGEQARRPLPRSVYDELSGED
;
A
#
# COMPACT_ATOMS: atom_id res chain seq x y z
N MET A 1 -10.91 6.15 20.70
CA MET A 1 -11.02 7.40 19.93
C MET A 1 -12.25 7.29 19.05
N THR A 2 -13.10 8.32 18.97
CA THR A 2 -14.38 8.24 18.27
C THR A 2 -14.26 8.85 16.88
N ILE A 3 -14.62 8.09 15.84
CA ILE A 3 -14.69 8.58 14.46
C ILE A 3 -16.13 8.99 14.18
N ASN A 4 -16.35 10.26 13.83
CA ASN A 4 -17.67 10.76 13.44
C ASN A 4 -17.81 10.79 11.91
N ILE A 5 -18.91 10.25 11.38
CA ILE A 5 -19.19 10.16 9.96
C ILE A 5 -20.41 11.04 9.64
N ASN A 6 -20.16 12.24 9.12
CA ASN A 6 -21.23 13.19 8.78
C ASN A 6 -21.78 12.98 7.36
N ASN A 7 -21.09 12.21 6.52
CA ASN A 7 -21.55 11.88 5.18
C ASN A 7 -22.52 10.68 5.25
N LYS A 8 -23.76 10.89 4.77
CA LYS A 8 -24.84 9.88 4.82
C LYS A 8 -24.51 8.60 4.05
N GLU A 9 -23.82 8.73 2.92
CA GLU A 9 -23.45 7.57 2.11
C GLU A 9 -22.36 6.74 2.81
N ALA A 10 -21.34 7.40 3.36
CA ALA A 10 -20.28 6.76 4.12
C ALA A 10 -20.82 6.04 5.37
N ASP A 11 -21.75 6.65 6.10
CA ASP A 11 -22.42 6.00 7.24
C ASP A 11 -23.19 4.74 6.79
N ARG A 12 -23.98 4.85 5.71
CA ARG A 12 -24.73 3.71 5.15
C ARG A 12 -23.81 2.56 4.75
N LEU A 13 -22.73 2.86 4.01
CA LEU A 13 -21.76 1.86 3.56
C LEU A 13 -21.06 1.21 4.75
N THR A 14 -20.62 2.00 5.72
CA THR A 14 -19.92 1.49 6.91
C THR A 14 -20.83 0.59 7.74
N ARG A 15 -22.10 0.96 7.94
CA ARG A 15 -23.08 0.12 8.65
C ARG A 15 -23.36 -1.19 7.92
N ALA A 16 -23.49 -1.14 6.60
CA ALA A 16 -23.71 -2.34 5.79
C ALA A 16 -22.51 -3.29 5.91
N PHE A 17 -21.29 -2.75 5.79
CA PHE A 17 -20.06 -3.52 5.92
C PHE A 17 -19.86 -4.08 7.34
N ALA A 18 -20.05 -3.25 8.38
CA ALA A 18 -19.99 -3.69 9.78
C ALA A 18 -20.96 -4.84 10.08
N LYS A 19 -22.19 -4.77 9.52
CA LYS A 19 -23.18 -5.84 9.65
C LYS A 19 -22.76 -7.12 8.92
N ALA A 20 -22.16 -7.00 7.74
CA ALA A 20 -21.70 -8.15 6.97
C ALA A 20 -20.55 -8.88 7.67
N GLU A 21 -19.59 -8.12 8.21
CA GLU A 21 -18.40 -8.64 8.90
C GLU A 21 -18.65 -8.98 10.38
N GLY A 22 -19.79 -8.57 10.95
CA GLY A 22 -20.11 -8.81 12.36
C GLY A 22 -19.26 -8.01 13.35
N VAL A 23 -18.71 -6.87 12.92
CA VAL A 23 -17.77 -6.04 13.70
C VAL A 23 -18.37 -4.68 14.06
N GLY A 24 -17.69 -3.95 14.95
CA GLY A 24 -18.04 -2.55 15.27
C GLY A 24 -17.76 -1.59 14.11
N ILE A 25 -18.41 -0.42 14.10
CA ILE A 25 -18.25 0.61 13.04
C ILE A 25 -16.78 1.01 12.84
N THR A 26 -16.04 1.28 13.91
CA THR A 26 -14.63 1.67 13.82
C THR A 26 -13.77 0.57 13.22
N GLU A 27 -14.02 -0.68 13.59
CA GLU A 27 -13.29 -1.84 13.07
C GLU A 27 -13.61 -2.09 11.59
N ALA A 28 -14.88 -1.95 11.21
CA ALA A 28 -15.32 -2.01 9.82
C ALA A 28 -14.57 -0.99 8.93
N ILE A 29 -14.37 0.24 9.43
CA ILE A 29 -13.59 1.27 8.72
C ILE A 29 -12.13 0.83 8.55
N VAL A 30 -11.50 0.33 9.62
CA VAL A 30 -10.10 -0.08 9.59
C VAL A 30 -9.90 -1.23 8.60
N ILE A 31 -10.79 -2.23 8.62
CA ILE A 31 -10.77 -3.36 7.68
C ILE A 31 -10.92 -2.85 6.25
N ALA A 32 -11.98 -2.08 5.96
CA ALA A 32 -12.25 -1.57 4.62
C ALA A 32 -11.08 -0.74 4.06
N MET A 33 -10.48 0.12 4.88
CA MET A 33 -9.34 0.95 4.47
C MET A 33 -8.08 0.12 4.23
N ARG A 34 -7.82 -0.90 5.07
CA ARG A 34 -6.68 -1.81 4.89
C ARG A 34 -6.81 -2.60 3.60
N GLU A 35 -7.97 -3.19 3.36
CA GLU A 35 -8.25 -3.95 2.15
C GLU A 35 -8.20 -3.07 0.89
N ALA A 36 -8.72 -1.84 0.96
CA ALA A 36 -8.64 -0.90 -0.16
C ALA A 36 -7.18 -0.56 -0.53
N LEU A 37 -6.33 -0.36 0.49
CA LEU A 37 -4.89 -0.11 0.29
C LEU A 37 -4.17 -1.35 -0.24
N GLU A 38 -4.44 -2.53 0.30
CA GLU A 38 -3.86 -3.79 -0.18
C GLU A 38 -4.28 -4.09 -1.62
N ARG A 39 -5.56 -3.89 -1.95
CA ARG A 39 -6.07 -4.05 -3.32
C ARG A 39 -5.39 -3.09 -4.29
N ARG A 40 -5.05 -1.88 -3.85
CA ARG A 40 -4.27 -0.93 -4.65
C ARG A 40 -2.83 -1.41 -4.83
N ARG A 41 -2.18 -1.86 -3.76
CA ARG A 41 -0.80 -2.40 -3.80
C ARG A 41 -0.69 -3.61 -4.72
N ASN A 42 -1.64 -4.53 -4.71
CA ASN A 42 -1.65 -5.70 -5.58
C ASN A 42 -1.84 -5.38 -7.08
N ARG A 43 -2.20 -4.14 -7.41
CA ARG A 43 -2.31 -3.65 -8.79
C ARG A 43 -1.13 -2.79 -9.23
N GLU A 44 -0.24 -2.43 -8.31
CA GLU A 44 0.96 -1.66 -8.63
C GLU A 44 1.89 -2.53 -9.48
N THR A 45 2.36 -1.97 -10.59
CA THR A 45 3.51 -2.55 -11.31
C THR A 45 4.76 -2.52 -10.41
N PRO A 46 5.78 -3.35 -10.68
CA PRO A 46 7.04 -3.29 -9.93
C PRO A 46 7.66 -1.88 -9.91
N LEU A 47 7.51 -1.12 -11.00
CA LEU A 47 8.04 0.24 -11.12
C LEU A 47 7.28 1.24 -10.24
N GLU A 48 5.96 1.16 -10.21
CA GLU A 48 5.11 1.99 -9.34
C GLU A 48 5.34 1.64 -7.87
N THR A 49 5.48 0.35 -7.55
CA THR A 49 5.80 -0.13 -6.21
C THR A 49 7.13 0.48 -5.73
N ALA A 50 8.16 0.41 -6.57
CA ALA A 50 9.46 1.02 -6.27
C ALA A 50 9.36 2.53 -6.09
N ALA A 51 8.54 3.23 -6.91
CA ALA A 51 8.33 4.67 -6.76
C ALA A 51 7.65 5.04 -5.43
N ARG A 52 6.61 4.29 -5.04
CA ARG A 52 5.92 4.48 -3.77
C ARG A 52 6.84 4.27 -2.58
N LEU A 53 7.61 3.18 -2.58
CA LEU A 53 8.56 2.87 -1.51
C LEU A 53 9.63 3.97 -1.40
N ARG A 54 10.17 4.44 -2.53
CA ARG A 54 11.11 5.57 -2.52
C ARG A 54 10.51 6.81 -1.85
N ALA A 55 9.27 7.17 -2.19
CA ALA A 55 8.59 8.31 -1.58
C ALA A 55 8.32 8.10 -0.07
N GLU A 56 7.91 6.89 0.34
CA GLU A 56 7.64 6.53 1.73
C GLU A 56 8.89 6.67 2.63
N PHE A 57 10.06 6.33 2.10
CA PHE A 57 11.34 6.44 2.82
C PHE A 57 12.10 7.74 2.52
N GLY A 58 11.56 8.66 1.74
CA GLY A 58 12.23 9.91 1.37
C GLY A 58 13.50 9.71 0.52
N ILE A 59 13.54 8.65 -0.29
CA ILE A 59 14.67 8.31 -1.15
C ILE A 59 14.51 8.99 -2.51
N GLU A 60 15.44 9.89 -2.85
CA GLU A 60 15.55 10.46 -4.18
C GLU A 60 16.63 9.74 -5.00
N LEU A 61 16.32 9.40 -6.25
CA LEU A 61 17.31 8.82 -7.17
C LEU A 61 18.11 9.92 -7.84
N GLY A 62 19.37 10.04 -7.44
CA GLY A 62 20.38 10.78 -8.20
C GLY A 62 20.70 10.12 -9.55
N GLU A 63 21.41 10.83 -10.42
CA GLU A 63 21.82 10.38 -11.77
C GLU A 63 22.53 9.01 -11.74
N GLN A 64 23.45 8.79 -10.80
CA GLN A 64 24.13 7.50 -10.66
C GLN A 64 23.16 6.34 -10.37
N ALA A 65 22.17 6.57 -9.49
CA ALA A 65 21.25 5.53 -9.04
C ALA A 65 20.22 5.11 -10.11
N ARG A 66 20.15 5.84 -11.23
CA ARG A 66 19.35 5.49 -12.40
C ARG A 66 20.11 4.62 -13.41
N ARG A 67 21.41 4.43 -13.23
CA ARG A 67 22.22 3.56 -14.09
C ARG A 67 22.17 2.13 -13.55
N PRO A 68 21.98 1.13 -14.43
CA PRO A 68 22.08 -0.27 -14.04
C PRO A 68 23.44 -0.54 -13.40
N LEU A 69 23.45 -1.40 -12.38
CA LEU A 69 24.69 -1.89 -11.81
C LEU A 69 25.38 -2.86 -12.80
N PRO A 70 26.71 -3.05 -12.69
CA PRO A 70 27.40 -4.08 -13.45
C PRO A 70 26.81 -5.46 -13.19
N ARG A 71 26.83 -6.34 -14.21
CA ARG A 71 26.29 -7.70 -14.12
C ARG A 71 26.83 -8.48 -12.93
N SER A 72 28.14 -8.36 -12.67
CA SER A 72 28.82 -9.05 -11.56
C SER A 72 28.18 -8.79 -10.19
N VAL A 73 27.59 -7.61 -9.98
CA VAL A 73 26.91 -7.29 -8.72
C VAL A 73 25.61 -8.09 -8.59
N TYR A 74 24.91 -8.34 -9.70
CA TYR A 74 23.72 -9.18 -9.70
C TYR A 74 24.07 -10.66 -9.52
N ASP A 75 25.15 -11.13 -10.15
CA ASP A 75 25.63 -12.51 -10.03
C ASP A 75 26.02 -12.85 -8.57
N GLU A 76 26.71 -11.92 -7.87
CA GLU A 76 27.02 -12.04 -6.43
C GLU A 76 25.76 -12.11 -5.55
N LEU A 77 24.73 -11.32 -5.89
CA LEU A 77 23.45 -11.26 -5.16
C LEU A 77 22.58 -12.51 -5.37
N SER A 78 22.64 -13.15 -6.54
CA SER A 78 21.90 -14.38 -6.83
C SER A 78 22.59 -15.64 -6.30
N GLY A 79 23.86 -15.54 -5.87
CA GLY A 79 24.68 -16.68 -5.47
C GLY A 79 25.13 -17.54 -6.66
N GLU A 80 25.15 -16.96 -7.86
CA GLU A 80 25.71 -17.57 -9.07
C GLU A 80 27.19 -17.16 -9.19
N ASP A 81 28.05 -17.74 -8.35
CA ASP A 81 29.52 -17.66 -8.49
C ASP A 81 30.05 -18.69 -9.50
#